data_AF-A0A1I0C7I5-F1
#
_entry.id   AF-A0A1I0C7I5-F1
#
_cell.length_a   1.000
_cell.length_b   1.000
_cell.length_c   1.000
_cell.angle_alpha   90.00
_cell.angle_beta   90.00
_cell.angle_gamma   90.00
#
_symmetry.space_group_name_H-M   'P 1'
#
loop_
_entity.id
_entity.type
_entity.pdbx_description
1 polymer ?
#
loop_
_entity_poly.entity_id
_entity_poly.type
_entity_poly.pdbx_seq_one_letter_code
_entity_poly.pdbx_strand_id
1 'polypeptide(L)'
;MEQLKLEYTDLKVNASSVEKKEEIQKLIDSVDGIIYEYSKENSRVSLLSISAADVIYTEPIAIVLAYFKKCGYKLAAELLAHSYGNQKKYSFYCPQYGARVKMSAVFKSIAKGNSTVGSDSFPNSGTTVDKDLYYAIHRFKYAKSSSTSTAVHITDLYDYDDDNYTSIAGIAVSIMSDAEDAGVLVPYYTQIVESL
;
A
#
# COMPACT_ATOMS: atom_id res chain seq x y z
N MET A 1 4.08 -8.65 -12.39
CA MET A 1 3.97 -7.20 -12.17
C MET A 1 3.40 -6.49 -13.40
N GLU A 2 3.73 -6.89 -14.64
CA GLU A 2 3.10 -6.36 -15.87
C GLU A 2 1.56 -6.28 -15.83
N GLN A 3 0.89 -7.33 -15.34
CA GLN A 3 -0.57 -7.29 -15.19
C GLN A 3 -1.06 -6.25 -14.17
N LEU A 4 -0.29 -5.94 -13.12
CA LEU A 4 -0.62 -4.88 -12.16
C LEU A 4 -0.53 -3.50 -12.84
N LYS A 5 0.50 -3.28 -13.67
CA LYS A 5 0.62 -2.09 -14.51
C LYS A 5 -0.57 -1.93 -15.47
N LEU A 6 -1.01 -3.03 -16.09
CA LEU A 6 -2.21 -3.01 -16.94
C LEU A 6 -3.45 -2.60 -16.13
N GLU A 7 -3.63 -3.13 -14.92
CA GLU A 7 -4.74 -2.73 -14.05
C GLU A 7 -4.72 -1.22 -13.71
N TYR A 8 -3.55 -0.66 -13.41
CA TYR A 8 -3.42 0.80 -13.20
C TYR A 8 -3.65 1.61 -14.48
N THR A 9 -3.22 1.09 -15.63
CA THR A 9 -3.49 1.74 -16.92
C THR A 9 -4.99 1.82 -17.19
N ASP A 10 -5.72 0.74 -16.93
CA ASP A 10 -7.18 0.71 -17.05
C ASP A 10 -7.85 1.69 -16.06
N LEU A 11 -7.38 1.76 -14.81
CA LEU A 11 -7.86 2.77 -13.86
C LEU A 11 -7.63 4.20 -14.36
N LYS A 12 -6.46 4.49 -14.93
CA LYS A 12 -6.12 5.81 -15.46
C LYS A 12 -7.04 6.21 -16.61
N VAL A 13 -7.33 5.28 -17.53
CA VAL A 13 -8.24 5.51 -18.66
C VAL A 13 -9.65 5.87 -18.16
N ASN A 14 -10.11 5.19 -17.11
CA ASN A 14 -11.46 5.36 -16.55
C ASN A 14 -11.57 6.49 -15.52
N ALA A 15 -10.46 7.10 -15.10
CA ALA A 15 -10.46 8.18 -14.12
C ALA A 15 -11.11 9.45 -14.69
N SER A 16 -11.96 10.09 -13.89
CA SER A 16 -12.76 11.25 -14.29
C SER A 16 -12.03 12.59 -14.17
N SER A 17 -10.97 12.69 -13.35
CA SER A 17 -10.24 13.94 -13.10
C SER A 17 -8.77 13.83 -13.51
N VAL A 18 -8.15 14.97 -13.79
CA VAL A 18 -6.73 15.04 -14.18
C VAL A 18 -5.85 14.64 -13.01
N GLU A 19 -6.20 15.08 -11.79
CA GLU A 19 -5.46 14.79 -10.56
C GLU A 19 -5.41 13.28 -10.30
N LYS A 20 -6.55 12.58 -10.43
CA LYS A 20 -6.58 11.11 -10.31
C LYS A 20 -5.74 10.43 -11.37
N LYS A 21 -5.74 10.93 -12.61
CA LYS A 21 -4.90 10.38 -13.68
C LYS A 21 -3.41 10.54 -13.40
N GLU A 22 -3.01 11.66 -12.81
CA GLU A 22 -1.63 11.92 -12.40
C GLU A 22 -1.21 11.03 -11.22
N GLU A 23 -2.07 10.85 -10.22
CA GLU A 23 -1.83 9.92 -9.11
C GLU A 23 -1.67 8.48 -9.60
N ILE A 24 -2.55 8.03 -10.48
CA ILE A 24 -2.45 6.68 -11.06
C ILE A 24 -1.22 6.57 -11.98
N GLN A 25 -0.83 7.64 -12.70
CA GLN A 25 0.41 7.63 -13.47
C GLN A 25 1.62 7.41 -12.58
N LYS A 26 1.68 8.04 -11.40
CA LYS A 26 2.77 7.80 -10.45
C LYS A 26 2.84 6.34 -10.01
N LEU A 27 1.69 5.68 -9.80
CA LEU A 27 1.68 4.23 -9.52
C LEU A 27 2.24 3.40 -10.69
N ILE A 28 1.90 3.76 -11.93
CA ILE A 28 2.45 3.11 -13.13
C ILE A 28 3.96 3.30 -13.20
N ASP A 29 4.44 4.53 -12.99
CA ASP A 29 5.86 4.88 -13.01
C ASP A 29 6.64 4.14 -11.91
N SER A 30 6.07 4.02 -10.71
CA SER A 30 6.64 3.20 -9.62
C SER A 30 6.80 1.74 -10.01
N VAL A 31 5.73 1.13 -10.56
CA VAL A 31 5.77 -0.28 -10.98
C VAL A 31 6.78 -0.50 -12.11
N ASP A 32 6.87 0.44 -13.06
CA ASP A 32 7.87 0.40 -14.13
C ASP A 32 9.29 0.53 -13.58
N GLY A 33 9.53 1.41 -12.61
CA GLY A 33 10.80 1.53 -11.91
C GLY A 33 11.22 0.22 -11.23
N ILE A 34 10.30 -0.40 -10.49
CA ILE A 34 10.54 -1.69 -9.81
C ILE A 34 10.85 -2.80 -10.84
N ILE A 35 10.10 -2.88 -11.94
CA ILE A 35 10.34 -3.87 -13.01
C ILE A 35 11.71 -3.65 -13.65
N TYR A 36 12.05 -2.40 -13.95
CA TYR A 36 13.32 -2.04 -14.60
C TYR A 36 14.51 -2.46 -13.74
N GLU A 37 14.55 -2.04 -12.48
CA GLU A 37 15.68 -2.34 -11.59
C GLU A 37 15.79 -3.85 -11.29
N TYR A 38 14.68 -4.55 -11.06
CA TYR A 38 14.67 -6.01 -10.91
C TYR A 38 15.21 -6.77 -12.14
N SER A 39 14.94 -6.26 -13.34
CA SER A 39 15.45 -6.86 -14.59
C SER A 39 16.95 -6.59 -14.81
N LYS A 40 17.45 -5.45 -14.33
CA LYS A 40 18.85 -5.04 -14.43
C LYS A 40 19.75 -5.85 -13.51
N GLU A 41 19.28 -6.15 -12.31
CA GLU A 41 19.96 -7.03 -11.35
C GLU A 41 20.16 -8.44 -11.93
N ASN A 42 19.11 -9.00 -12.55
CA ASN A 42 19.16 -10.30 -13.22
C ASN A 42 20.08 -10.37 -14.46
N SER A 43 20.51 -9.22 -15.00
CA SER A 43 21.34 -9.13 -16.21
C SER A 43 22.82 -8.76 -15.98
N ARG A 44 23.29 -8.62 -14.72
CA ARG A 44 24.70 -8.34 -14.35
C ARG A 44 25.33 -7.16 -15.13
N VAL A 45 24.64 -6.03 -15.27
CA VAL A 45 25.18 -4.83 -15.95
C VAL A 45 25.71 -3.79 -14.95
N SER A 46 27.04 -3.55 -15.03
CA SER A 46 27.87 -2.47 -14.46
C SER A 46 27.33 -1.64 -13.28
N LEU A 47 27.87 -1.92 -12.09
CA LEU A 47 27.65 -1.29 -10.77
C LEU A 47 28.09 0.18 -10.64
N LEU A 48 28.40 0.89 -11.73
CA LEU A 48 29.09 2.20 -11.66
C LEU A 48 28.15 3.42 -11.66
N SER A 49 26.82 3.24 -11.68
CA SER A 49 25.87 4.36 -11.76
C SER A 49 24.57 4.22 -10.95
N ILE A 50 24.46 3.19 -10.09
CA ILE A 50 23.31 2.99 -9.21
C ILE A 50 23.76 3.24 -7.78
N SER A 51 22.94 3.88 -6.95
CA SER A 51 23.25 3.94 -5.52
C SER A 51 23.23 2.50 -4.97
N ALA A 52 24.17 2.15 -4.08
CA ALA A 52 24.23 0.80 -3.52
C ALA A 52 22.93 0.40 -2.78
N ALA A 53 22.17 1.39 -2.29
CA ALA A 53 20.88 1.18 -1.63
C ALA A 53 19.79 0.73 -2.61
N ASP A 54 19.66 1.39 -3.77
CA ASP A 54 18.61 1.06 -4.75
C ASP A 54 18.75 -0.39 -5.28
N VAL A 55 19.99 -0.90 -5.35
CA VAL A 55 20.25 -2.28 -5.79
C VAL A 55 19.85 -3.31 -4.72
N ILE A 56 20.07 -3.05 -3.43
CA ILE A 56 19.87 -4.04 -2.37
C ILE A 56 18.39 -4.23 -2.03
N TYR A 57 17.58 -3.17 -2.11
CA TYR A 57 16.20 -3.19 -1.62
C TYR A 57 15.16 -3.49 -2.71
N THR A 58 15.49 -3.31 -3.99
CA THR A 58 14.49 -3.41 -5.06
C THR A 58 14.02 -4.85 -5.33
N GLU A 59 14.89 -5.86 -5.28
CA GLU A 59 14.46 -7.27 -5.42
C GLU A 59 13.44 -7.68 -4.32
N PRO A 60 13.72 -7.46 -3.02
CA PRO A 60 12.76 -7.69 -1.95
C PRO A 60 11.43 -6.97 -2.15
N ILE A 61 11.45 -5.68 -2.52
CA ILE A 61 10.24 -4.90 -2.83
C ILE A 61 9.47 -5.53 -3.99
N ALA A 62 10.15 -5.92 -5.07
CA ALA A 62 9.55 -6.57 -6.23
C ALA A 62 8.89 -7.90 -5.87
N ILE A 63 9.53 -8.71 -5.01
CA ILE A 63 9.00 -9.99 -4.52
C ILE A 63 7.71 -9.77 -3.71
N VAL A 64 7.72 -8.80 -2.78
CA VAL A 64 6.53 -8.46 -1.96
C VAL A 64 5.39 -7.96 -2.84
N LEU A 65 5.69 -7.06 -3.78
CA LEU A 65 4.70 -6.56 -4.73
C LEU A 65 4.11 -7.67 -5.61
N ALA A 66 4.95 -8.59 -6.10
CA ALA A 66 4.52 -9.75 -6.85
C ALA A 66 3.65 -10.71 -6.02
N TYR A 67 3.99 -10.90 -4.74
CA TYR A 67 3.18 -11.67 -3.80
C TYR A 67 1.80 -11.04 -3.59
N PHE A 68 1.72 -9.75 -3.28
CA PHE A 68 0.46 -9.03 -3.13
C PHE A 68 -0.42 -9.15 -4.38
N LYS A 69 0.19 -8.96 -5.56
CA LYS A 69 -0.51 -9.15 -6.83
C LYS A 69 -1.04 -10.58 -7.00
N LYS A 70 -0.21 -11.60 -6.74
CA LYS A 70 -0.59 -13.02 -6.86
C LYS A 70 -1.75 -13.37 -5.92
N CYS A 71 -1.76 -12.80 -4.72
CA CYS A 71 -2.80 -13.03 -3.71
C CYS A 71 -4.07 -12.19 -3.92
N GLY A 72 -4.07 -11.22 -4.84
CA GLY A 72 -5.19 -10.31 -5.06
C GLY A 72 -5.32 -9.23 -3.99
N TYR A 73 -4.22 -8.90 -3.31
CA TYR A 73 -4.11 -7.85 -2.30
C TYR A 73 -3.86 -6.51 -3.00
N LYS A 74 -4.94 -5.94 -3.51
CA LYS A 74 -4.89 -4.77 -4.40
C LYS A 74 -4.51 -3.51 -3.64
N LEU A 75 -5.06 -3.34 -2.44
CA LEU A 75 -4.74 -2.16 -1.61
C LEU A 75 -3.30 -2.25 -1.14
N ALA A 76 -2.85 -3.40 -0.64
CA ALA A 76 -1.48 -3.58 -0.19
C ALA A 76 -0.46 -3.34 -1.31
N ALA A 77 -0.72 -3.85 -2.53
CA ALA A 77 0.13 -3.60 -3.69
C ALA A 77 0.19 -2.12 -4.08
N GLU A 78 -0.94 -1.42 -4.04
CA GLU A 78 -1.01 0.01 -4.32
C GLU A 78 -0.23 0.84 -3.31
N LEU A 79 -0.42 0.57 -2.02
CA LEU A 79 0.24 1.36 -0.98
C LEU A 79 1.77 1.18 -1.01
N LEU A 80 2.24 -0.04 -1.33
CA LEU A 80 3.66 -0.28 -1.55
C LEU A 80 4.19 0.44 -2.79
N ALA A 81 3.50 0.34 -3.93
CA ALA A 81 3.90 1.05 -5.15
C ALA A 81 3.92 2.57 -4.95
N HIS A 82 2.97 3.11 -4.18
CA HIS A 82 2.99 4.52 -3.81
C HIS A 82 4.20 4.86 -2.94
N SER A 83 4.47 4.08 -1.89
CA SER A 83 5.62 4.30 -0.99
C SER A 83 6.94 4.39 -1.76
N TYR A 84 7.16 3.48 -2.72
CA TYR A 84 8.35 3.44 -3.56
C TYR A 84 8.52 4.67 -4.47
N GLY A 85 7.42 5.18 -5.03
CA GLY A 85 7.45 6.37 -5.89
C GLY A 85 7.30 7.69 -5.14
N ASN A 86 7.02 7.65 -3.84
CA ASN A 86 6.80 8.82 -3.03
C ASN A 86 8.15 9.45 -2.66
N GLN A 87 8.23 10.78 -2.76
CA GLN A 87 9.44 11.53 -2.43
C GLN A 87 9.26 12.40 -1.18
N LYS A 88 8.07 12.39 -0.57
CA LYS A 88 7.71 13.27 0.53
C LYS A 88 7.23 12.48 1.74
N LYS A 89 8.04 12.45 2.79
CA LYS A 89 7.64 11.89 4.09
C LYS A 89 6.38 12.59 4.60
N TYR A 90 5.47 11.80 5.17
CA TYR A 90 4.22 12.28 5.77
C TYR A 90 3.31 13.06 4.82
N SER A 91 3.42 12.81 3.51
CA SER A 91 2.39 13.22 2.55
C SER A 91 1.06 12.50 2.86
N PHE A 92 -0.04 13.02 2.32
CA PHE A 92 -1.34 12.35 2.39
C PHE A 92 -1.62 11.65 1.07
N TYR A 93 -2.15 10.44 1.15
CA TYR A 93 -2.53 9.65 -0.01
C TYR A 93 -3.91 9.01 0.16
N CYS A 94 -4.73 9.10 -0.88
CA CYS A 94 -6.06 8.50 -0.96
C CYS A 94 -6.03 7.35 -1.99
N PRO A 95 -6.02 6.08 -1.56
CA PRO A 95 -5.85 4.97 -2.47
C PRO A 95 -7.10 4.71 -3.33
N GLN A 96 -6.86 4.32 -4.57
CA GLN A 96 -7.86 3.93 -5.56
C GLN A 96 -8.61 2.67 -5.13
N TYR A 97 -7.93 1.73 -4.46
CA TYR A 97 -8.55 0.52 -3.91
C TYR A 97 -9.07 0.69 -2.48
N GLY A 98 -9.16 1.92 -1.95
CA GLY A 98 -9.66 2.22 -0.61
C GLY A 98 -11.06 1.67 -0.33
N ALA A 99 -11.94 1.64 -1.34
CA ALA A 99 -13.32 1.13 -1.21
C ALA A 99 -13.43 -0.33 -0.74
N ARG A 100 -12.34 -1.11 -0.82
CA ARG A 100 -12.26 -2.47 -0.29
C ARG A 100 -12.53 -2.56 1.21
N VAL A 101 -12.25 -1.51 1.98
CA VAL A 101 -12.51 -1.50 3.43
C VAL A 101 -13.98 -1.84 3.75
N LYS A 102 -14.92 -1.37 2.92
CA LYS A 102 -16.36 -1.62 3.08
C LYS A 102 -16.76 -3.09 3.03
N MET A 103 -15.93 -3.94 2.41
CA MET A 103 -16.23 -5.36 2.29
C MET A 103 -15.95 -6.10 3.60
N SER A 104 -15.06 -5.58 4.46
CA SER A 104 -14.69 -6.20 5.73
C SER A 104 -15.77 -6.09 6.80
N ALA A 105 -15.85 -7.11 7.65
CA ALA A 105 -16.71 -7.09 8.83
C ALA A 105 -16.30 -6.02 9.86
N VAL A 106 -15.00 -5.72 9.96
CA VAL A 106 -14.46 -4.69 10.88
C VAL A 106 -15.03 -3.32 10.53
N PHE A 107 -14.91 -2.91 9.26
CA PHE A 107 -15.49 -1.66 8.77
C PHE A 107 -17.01 -1.61 9.01
N LYS A 108 -17.72 -2.70 8.70
CA LYS A 108 -19.17 -2.78 8.89
C LYS A 108 -19.57 -2.61 10.36
N SER A 109 -18.78 -3.16 11.27
CA SER A 109 -18.97 -3.01 12.71
C SER A 109 -18.78 -1.56 13.16
N ILE A 110 -17.70 -0.92 12.72
CA ILE A 110 -17.40 0.49 13.03
C ILE A 110 -18.51 1.42 12.50
N ALA A 111 -18.89 1.25 11.23
CA ALA A 111 -19.89 2.10 10.59
C ALA A 111 -21.27 1.99 11.27
N LYS A 112 -21.65 0.81 11.76
CA LYS A 112 -22.91 0.57 12.48
C LYS A 112 -22.82 0.83 13.99
N GLY A 113 -21.62 0.93 14.55
CA GLY A 113 -21.38 1.19 15.96
C GLY A 113 -21.59 2.64 16.34
N ASN A 114 -21.65 2.94 17.64
CA ASN A 114 -21.92 4.29 18.15
C ASN A 114 -20.65 5.12 18.41
N SER A 115 -19.47 4.50 18.41
CA SER A 115 -18.19 5.18 18.64
C SER A 115 -17.85 6.10 17.48
N THR A 116 -17.57 7.37 17.77
CA THR A 116 -17.23 8.37 16.74
C THR A 116 -15.74 8.47 16.48
N VAL A 117 -14.89 7.99 17.38
CA VAL A 117 -13.44 7.93 17.21
C VAL A 117 -12.92 6.65 17.85
N GLY A 118 -11.85 6.10 17.31
CA GLY A 118 -11.19 4.93 17.89
C GLY A 118 -10.06 4.40 17.03
N SER A 119 -9.62 3.21 17.38
CA SER A 119 -8.67 2.41 16.62
C SER A 119 -9.18 0.99 16.52
N ASP A 120 -8.79 0.28 15.47
CA ASP A 120 -9.09 -1.13 15.27
C ASP A 120 -7.97 -1.78 14.43
N SER A 121 -8.09 -3.08 14.18
CA SER A 121 -7.16 -3.81 13.32
C SER A 121 -7.89 -4.78 12.41
N PHE A 122 -7.46 -4.86 11.15
CA PHE A 122 -7.92 -5.93 10.25
C PHE A 122 -7.25 -7.26 10.61
N PRO A 123 -7.92 -8.42 10.44
CA PRO A 123 -7.34 -9.71 10.79
C PRO A 123 -6.55 -10.33 9.62
N ASN A 124 -5.44 -11.03 9.91
CA ASN A 124 -4.77 -11.89 8.92
C ASN A 124 -5.46 -13.25 8.74
N SER A 125 -6.78 -13.24 8.57
CA SER A 125 -7.59 -14.45 8.40
C SER A 125 -8.89 -14.12 7.67
N GLY A 126 -9.67 -15.15 7.31
CA GLY A 126 -10.93 -14.93 6.60
C GLY A 126 -10.72 -14.72 5.10
N THR A 127 -11.29 -13.65 4.56
CA THR A 127 -11.38 -13.44 3.11
C THR A 127 -10.09 -12.87 2.51
N THR A 128 -9.96 -12.92 1.18
CA THR A 128 -8.89 -12.21 0.47
C THR A 128 -8.86 -10.72 0.80
N VAL A 129 -10.03 -10.10 1.02
CA VAL A 129 -10.09 -8.69 1.41
C VAL A 129 -9.54 -8.49 2.81
N ASP A 130 -9.91 -9.32 3.78
CA ASP A 130 -9.43 -9.13 5.16
C ASP A 130 -7.90 -9.21 5.23
N LYS A 131 -7.30 -10.15 4.48
CA LYS A 131 -5.84 -10.26 4.36
C LYS A 131 -5.21 -9.09 3.60
N ASP A 132 -5.84 -8.61 2.52
CA ASP A 132 -5.40 -7.40 1.82
C ASP A 132 -5.33 -6.21 2.77
N LEU A 133 -6.39 -5.98 3.55
CA LEU A 133 -6.46 -4.89 4.51
C LEU A 133 -5.47 -5.08 5.67
N TYR A 134 -5.22 -6.32 6.10
CA TYR A 134 -4.17 -6.64 7.07
C TYR A 134 -2.78 -6.22 6.56
N TYR A 135 -2.42 -6.59 5.33
CA TYR A 135 -1.10 -6.22 4.78
C TYR A 135 -1.00 -4.76 4.33
N ALA A 136 -2.14 -4.08 4.15
CA ALA A 136 -2.18 -2.69 3.72
C ALA A 136 -2.15 -1.68 4.87
N ILE A 137 -3.05 -1.83 5.85
CA ILE A 137 -3.32 -0.83 6.89
C ILE A 137 -3.65 -1.52 8.24
N HIS A 138 -2.92 -2.59 8.55
CA HIS A 138 -3.15 -3.54 9.65
C HIS A 138 -3.86 -2.93 10.86
N ARG A 139 -3.23 -1.94 11.49
CA ARG A 139 -3.74 -1.18 12.63
C ARG A 139 -4.07 0.22 12.15
N PHE A 140 -5.26 0.70 12.42
CA PHE A 140 -5.68 2.00 11.91
C PHE A 140 -6.50 2.77 12.94
N LYS A 141 -6.55 4.09 12.76
CA LYS A 141 -7.47 4.97 13.47
C LYS A 141 -8.70 5.23 12.62
N TYR A 142 -9.84 5.45 13.26
CA TYR A 142 -11.07 5.84 12.57
C TYR A 142 -11.77 7.01 13.24
N ALA A 143 -12.53 7.75 12.44
CA ALA A 143 -13.43 8.81 12.89
C ALA A 143 -14.76 8.80 12.11
N LYS A 144 -15.83 9.24 12.77
CA LYS A 144 -17.17 9.48 12.21
C LYS A 144 -17.64 10.87 12.64
N SER A 145 -18.45 11.53 11.81
CA SER A 145 -19.02 12.84 12.12
C SER A 145 -20.06 12.81 13.27
N SER A 146 -20.72 11.68 13.48
CA SER A 146 -21.69 11.45 14.55
C SER A 146 -21.81 9.96 14.87
N SER A 147 -22.42 9.62 16.01
CA SER A 147 -22.65 8.22 16.40
C SER A 147 -23.54 7.47 15.41
N THR A 148 -24.42 8.18 14.70
CA THR A 148 -25.35 7.64 13.70
C THR A 148 -24.81 7.65 12.28
N SER A 149 -23.68 8.31 12.02
CA SER A 149 -23.07 8.33 10.69
C SER A 149 -22.52 6.94 10.32
N THR A 150 -22.78 6.52 9.08
CA THR A 150 -22.20 5.32 8.45
C THR A 150 -20.95 5.62 7.64
N ALA A 151 -20.61 6.90 7.48
CA ALA A 151 -19.37 7.34 6.86
C ALA A 151 -18.24 7.26 7.89
N VAL A 152 -17.20 6.49 7.54
CA VAL A 152 -16.03 6.23 8.37
C VAL A 152 -14.81 6.76 7.64
N HIS A 153 -14.06 7.62 8.34
CA HIS A 153 -12.76 8.13 7.92
C HIS A 153 -11.70 7.27 8.59
N ILE A 154 -11.00 6.45 7.81
CA ILE A 154 -9.87 5.64 8.26
C ILE A 154 -8.58 6.40 7.97
N THR A 155 -7.67 6.39 8.94
CA THR A 155 -6.32 6.96 8.79
C THR A 155 -5.30 6.00 9.36
N ASP A 156 -4.22 5.83 8.62
CA ASP A 156 -3.07 5.03 9.00
C ASP A 156 -1.77 5.74 8.57
N LEU A 157 -0.67 5.49 9.30
CA LEU A 157 0.67 5.86 8.86
C LEU A 157 1.24 4.62 8.19
N TYR A 158 1.38 4.66 6.87
CA TYR A 158 1.98 3.56 6.13
C TYR A 158 3.50 3.66 6.29
N ASP A 159 4.01 2.95 7.29
CA ASP A 159 5.41 2.78 7.61
C ASP A 159 5.75 1.30 7.84
N TYR A 160 7.04 0.99 7.80
CA TYR A 160 7.57 -0.32 8.15
C TYR A 160 8.30 -0.24 9.49
N ASP A 161 7.55 0.02 10.56
CA ASP A 161 8.08 -0.04 11.93
C ASP A 161 7.97 -1.47 12.50
N ASP A 162 8.91 -1.83 13.40
CA ASP A 162 9.24 -3.21 13.79
C ASP A 162 8.14 -3.93 14.63
N ASP A 163 7.05 -4.32 13.97
CA ASP A 163 5.93 -5.05 14.54
C ASP A 163 6.09 -6.58 14.34
N ASN A 164 7.23 -7.17 14.73
CA ASN A 164 7.42 -8.61 15.01
C ASN A 164 6.64 -9.59 14.08
N TYR A 165 6.79 -9.48 12.76
CA TYR A 165 6.07 -10.33 11.81
C TYR A 165 6.78 -11.70 11.65
N THR A 166 6.47 -12.70 12.48
CA THR A 166 7.20 -13.99 12.56
C THR A 166 7.00 -14.99 11.40
N SER A 167 6.94 -14.57 10.12
CA SER A 167 6.84 -15.49 8.95
C SER A 167 7.79 -15.10 7.81
N ILE A 168 7.62 -15.61 6.59
CA ILE A 168 8.29 -15.04 5.38
C ILE A 168 8.04 -13.52 5.28
N ALA A 169 6.96 -13.03 5.89
CA ALA A 169 6.69 -11.61 6.10
C ALA A 169 7.72 -10.90 7.00
N GLY A 170 8.44 -11.58 7.89
CA GLY A 170 9.41 -10.97 8.81
C GLY A 170 10.73 -10.59 8.18
N ILE A 171 11.25 -11.45 7.30
CA ILE A 171 12.43 -11.11 6.49
C ILE A 171 12.06 -10.01 5.50
N ALA A 172 10.89 -10.10 4.87
CA ALA A 172 10.38 -9.03 4.03
C ALA A 172 10.25 -7.72 4.83
N VAL A 173 9.53 -7.71 5.95
CA VAL A 173 9.32 -6.50 6.76
C VAL A 173 10.62 -5.90 7.27
N SER A 174 11.59 -6.70 7.74
CA SER A 174 12.91 -6.18 8.13
C SER A 174 13.61 -5.49 6.97
N ILE A 175 13.58 -6.09 5.77
CA ILE A 175 14.20 -5.48 4.59
C ILE A 175 13.43 -4.24 4.12
N MET A 176 12.10 -4.23 4.25
CA MET A 176 11.28 -3.06 3.92
C MET A 176 11.51 -1.92 4.91
N SER A 177 11.74 -2.24 6.18
CA SER A 177 12.15 -1.28 7.22
C SER A 177 13.52 -0.68 6.89
N ASP A 178 14.51 -1.52 6.55
CA ASP A 178 15.82 -1.06 6.10
C ASP A 178 15.71 -0.20 4.81
N ALA A 179 14.80 -0.56 3.89
CA ALA A 179 14.54 0.22 2.68
C ALA A 179 13.90 1.58 2.99
N GLU A 180 13.09 1.68 4.04
CA GLU A 180 12.53 2.93 4.53
C GLU A 180 13.61 3.83 5.16
N ASP A 181 14.50 3.24 5.98
CA ASP A 181 15.65 3.92 6.57
C ASP A 181 16.63 4.43 5.50
N ALA A 182 16.82 3.65 4.43
CA ALA A 182 17.61 4.04 3.27
C ALA A 182 16.93 5.07 2.37
N GLY A 183 15.63 5.36 2.59
CA GLY A 183 14.84 6.31 1.81
C GLY A 183 14.36 5.79 0.44
N VAL A 184 14.46 4.48 0.19
CA VAL A 184 13.89 3.82 -1.00
C VAL A 184 12.37 3.69 -0.86
N LEU A 185 11.90 3.44 0.36
CA LEU A 185 10.49 3.55 0.72
C LEU A 185 10.30 4.83 1.55
N VAL A 186 9.22 5.56 1.31
CA VAL A 186 9.00 6.85 1.97
C VAL A 186 7.63 6.84 2.65
N PRO A 187 7.59 6.89 4.00
CA PRO A 187 6.35 6.74 4.76
C PRO A 187 5.40 7.91 4.55
N TYR A 188 4.10 7.64 4.59
CA TYR A 188 3.05 8.62 4.32
C TYR A 188 1.74 8.26 5.03
N TYR A 189 0.85 9.23 5.18
CA TYR A 189 -0.47 9.03 5.75
C TYR A 189 -1.45 8.51 4.70
N THR A 190 -2.00 7.33 4.91
CA THR A 190 -3.10 6.79 4.13
C THR A 190 -4.42 7.30 4.68
N GLN A 191 -5.28 7.83 3.81
CA GLN A 191 -6.63 8.30 4.16
C GLN A 191 -7.67 7.59 3.30
N ILE A 192 -8.64 6.95 3.95
CA ILE A 192 -9.74 6.26 3.27
C ILE A 192 -11.05 6.75 3.86
N VAL A 193 -11.94 7.28 3.03
CA VAL A 193 -13.27 7.73 3.45
C VAL A 193 -14.30 6.93 2.70
N GLU A 194 -15.11 6.17 3.43
CA GLU A 194 -16.10 5.30 2.85
C GLU A 194 -17.39 5.31 3.67
N SER A 195 -18.53 4.98 3.04
CA SER A 195 -19.81 4.79 3.72
C SER A 195 -20.41 3.44 3.38
N LEU A 196 -21.07 2.81 4.37
CA LEU A 196 -22.04 1.75 4.12
C LEU A 196 -23.29 2.27 3.41
#